data_AF-A0A495ZPD8-F1
#
_entry.id   AF-A0A495ZPD8-F1
#
_cell.length_a   1.000
_cell.length_b   1.000
_cell.length_c   1.000
_cell.angle_alpha   90.00
_cell.angle_beta   90.00
_cell.angle_gamma   90.00
#
_symmetry.space_group_name_H-M   'P 1'
#
loop_
_entity.id
_entity.type
_entity.pdbx_description
1 polymer ?
#
loop_
_entity_poly.entity_id
_entity_poly.type
_entity_poly.pdbx_seq_one_letter_code
_entity_poly.pdbx_strand_id
1 'polypeptide(L)'
;MKKFMKFKIAVPIVTVVALLFYTTNLPVDAKRDKEYIAKQITNLKVDGKLGEWERAEIVAFDELKDVGGGIPKASDFTGQGRVAWNAQDPTRIYFAVEITDDELQDIHPDDSKWWEDDSVEFMFDFDNGMVRESLVQWTLGANGKDLSAAASKANTEWVLVKTGNDYIYEVAIDPTKPRGNPQFANPGKGDKFKAKAGLTIGLSFHANDCENGKREHQIGWIPGGAWDGLAYGDLTFDAEILTVEPAGKLALMWGALKK
;
A
#
# COMPACT_ATOMS: atom_id res chain seq x y z
N MET A 1 33.72 90.68 -5.92
CA MET A 1 32.68 90.05 -6.78
C MET A 1 32.98 88.56 -6.90
N LYS A 2 31.93 87.73 -6.83
CA LYS A 2 31.88 86.25 -6.82
C LYS A 2 32.26 85.62 -5.47
N LYS A 3 31.50 84.69 -4.85
CA LYS A 3 30.08 84.33 -4.85
C LYS A 3 29.96 83.32 -3.68
N PHE A 4 29.09 83.55 -2.71
CA PHE A 4 28.74 82.57 -1.68
C PHE A 4 27.95 81.39 -2.30
N MET A 5 28.29 80.14 -1.97
CA MET A 5 27.40 78.97 -2.05
C MET A 5 28.01 77.84 -1.18
N LYS A 6 27.44 77.57 -0.01
CA LYS A 6 26.37 76.59 0.32
C LYS A 6 26.88 75.15 0.46
N PHE A 7 26.84 74.69 1.73
CA PHE A 7 26.34 73.42 2.27
C PHE A 7 26.54 72.11 1.48
N LYS A 8 26.85 71.06 2.26
CA LYS A 8 26.24 69.69 2.30
C LYS A 8 27.33 68.63 2.41
N ILE A 9 27.15 67.45 3.00
CA ILE A 9 26.17 66.80 3.88
C ILE A 9 26.95 65.60 4.46
N ALA A 10 26.55 65.17 5.65
CA ALA A 10 27.01 63.99 6.34
C ALA A 10 27.11 62.73 5.46
N VAL A 11 28.14 61.93 5.74
CA VAL A 11 28.28 60.53 5.33
C VAL A 11 27.14 59.72 5.95
N PRO A 12 26.60 58.72 5.22
CA PRO A 12 26.45 57.43 5.87
C PRO A 12 27.12 56.33 5.05
N ILE A 13 27.96 55.56 5.76
CA ILE A 13 28.52 54.29 5.32
C ILE A 13 27.34 53.32 5.21
N VAL A 14 26.93 53.01 3.99
CA VAL A 14 25.98 51.92 3.74
C VAL A 14 26.79 50.62 3.70
N THR A 15 26.81 49.91 4.82
CA THR A 15 27.29 48.53 4.86
C THR A 15 26.18 47.64 4.33
N VAL A 16 26.28 47.20 3.08
CA VAL A 16 25.37 46.17 2.53
C VAL A 16 25.86 44.81 3.06
N VAL A 17 25.21 44.31 4.12
CA VAL A 17 25.32 42.90 4.50
C VAL A 17 24.27 42.13 3.70
N ALA A 18 24.69 41.52 2.60
CA ALA A 18 23.86 40.56 1.89
C ALA A 18 23.89 39.22 2.66
N LEU A 19 22.88 38.99 3.51
CA LEU A 19 22.61 37.65 4.03
C LEU A 19 22.00 36.81 2.90
N LEU A 20 22.85 36.02 2.24
CA LEU A 20 22.43 34.91 1.41
C LEU A 20 21.93 33.79 2.33
N PHE A 21 20.62 33.76 2.58
CA PHE A 21 19.96 32.57 3.12
C PHE A 21 19.93 31.51 2.01
N TYR A 22 20.90 30.60 2.02
CA TYR A 22 20.75 29.30 1.38
C TYR A 22 19.74 28.50 2.21
N THR A 23 18.45 28.66 1.94
CA THR A 23 17.46 27.70 2.43
C THR A 23 17.65 26.42 1.63
N THR A 24 18.32 25.43 2.22
CA THR A 24 18.23 24.06 1.74
C THR A 24 16.76 23.64 1.90
N ASN A 25 15.98 23.73 0.83
CA ASN A 25 14.73 22.99 0.73
C ASN A 25 15.12 21.52 0.62
N LEU A 26 15.43 20.89 1.74
CA LEU A 26 15.30 19.44 1.81
C LEU A 26 13.81 19.18 1.51
N PRO A 27 13.47 18.34 0.51
CA PRO A 27 12.11 17.90 0.38
C PRO A 27 11.74 17.27 1.73
N VAL A 28 10.78 17.88 2.42
CA VAL A 28 10.11 17.20 3.51
C VAL A 28 9.32 16.12 2.79
N ASP A 29 9.81 14.88 2.85
CA ASP A 29 9.04 13.73 2.39
C ASP A 29 7.69 13.82 3.08
N ALA A 30 6.62 13.80 2.28
CA ALA A 30 5.27 13.91 2.77
C ALA A 30 5.01 12.68 3.64
N LYS A 31 5.04 12.87 4.96
CA LYS A 31 4.86 11.81 5.96
C LYS A 31 3.38 11.71 6.33
N ARG A 32 2.81 10.51 6.22
CA ARG A 32 1.45 10.21 6.67
C ARG A 32 1.42 9.74 8.12
N ASP A 33 0.22 9.77 8.71
CA ASP A 33 0.04 9.45 10.13
C ASP A 33 0.19 7.94 10.42
N LYS A 34 -0.26 7.08 9.49
CA LYS A 34 -0.10 5.63 9.57
C LYS A 34 1.07 5.18 8.69
N GLU A 35 1.87 4.27 9.20
CA GLU A 35 3.01 3.67 8.50
C GLU A 35 2.94 2.13 8.61
N TYR A 36 3.25 1.43 7.53
CA TYR A 36 3.47 0.00 7.48
C TYR A 36 4.92 -0.26 7.06
N ILE A 37 5.66 -1.04 7.84
CA ILE A 37 7.04 -1.40 7.53
C ILE A 37 7.08 -2.76 6.85
N ALA A 38 7.15 -2.77 5.51
CA ALA A 38 7.28 -4.00 4.74
C ALA A 38 8.72 -4.54 4.86
N LYS A 39 8.86 -5.64 5.60
CA LYS A 39 10.12 -6.38 5.72
C LYS A 39 10.32 -7.33 4.54
N GLN A 40 11.57 -7.79 4.37
CA GLN A 40 11.90 -8.75 3.33
C GLN A 40 11.50 -10.18 3.72
N ILE A 41 10.94 -10.92 2.76
CA ILE A 41 10.80 -12.39 2.84
C ILE A 41 11.40 -12.98 1.57
N THR A 42 12.52 -13.70 1.71
CA THR A 42 13.34 -14.13 0.56
C THR A 42 12.79 -15.32 -0.21
N ASN A 43 11.82 -16.04 0.35
CA ASN A 43 11.24 -17.27 -0.19
C ASN A 43 9.72 -17.20 -0.36
N LEU A 44 9.18 -15.99 -0.56
CA LEU A 44 7.76 -15.76 -0.83
C LEU A 44 7.29 -16.60 -2.02
N LYS A 45 6.18 -17.28 -1.82
CA LYS A 45 5.43 -17.97 -2.87
C LYS A 45 4.01 -17.48 -2.85
N VAL A 46 3.36 -17.51 -3.99
CA VAL A 46 1.92 -17.29 -4.08
C VAL A 46 1.28 -18.67 -4.23
N ASP A 47 1.07 -19.36 -3.11
CA ASP A 47 0.58 -20.75 -3.04
C ASP A 47 -0.58 -20.98 -2.05
N GLY A 48 -1.02 -19.93 -1.36
CA GLY A 48 -2.17 -19.90 -0.46
C GLY A 48 -1.81 -20.29 0.97
N LYS A 49 -0.52 -20.42 1.30
CA LYS A 49 -0.05 -20.80 2.63
C LYS A 49 0.68 -19.63 3.27
N LEU A 50 0.22 -19.25 4.45
CA LEU A 50 0.74 -18.07 5.14
C LEU A 50 1.99 -18.34 6.01
N GLY A 51 2.67 -19.48 5.84
CA GLY A 51 3.76 -19.90 6.73
C GLY A 51 4.97 -18.98 6.69
N GLU A 52 5.33 -18.44 5.52
CA GLU A 52 6.39 -17.43 5.40
C GLU A 52 6.00 -16.04 5.95
N TRP A 53 4.71 -15.80 6.18
CA TRP A 53 4.17 -14.51 6.63
C TRP A 53 4.05 -14.40 8.15
N GLU A 54 4.29 -15.47 8.91
CA GLU A 54 4.06 -15.55 10.36
C GLU A 54 4.68 -14.40 11.17
N ARG A 55 5.78 -13.82 10.68
CA ARG A 55 6.52 -12.74 11.35
C ARG A 55 6.31 -11.36 10.71
N ALA A 56 5.55 -11.28 9.63
CA ALA A 56 5.20 -10.00 9.02
C ALA A 56 4.18 -9.26 9.90
N GLU A 57 4.26 -7.94 9.89
CA GLU A 57 3.34 -7.09 10.66
C GLU A 57 1.91 -7.31 10.18
N ILE A 58 0.98 -7.53 11.12
CA ILE A 58 -0.43 -7.67 10.82
C ILE A 58 -1.09 -6.32 11.09
N VAL A 59 -1.85 -5.83 10.13
CA VAL A 59 -2.78 -4.72 10.34
C VAL A 59 -4.21 -5.20 10.19
N ALA A 60 -5.06 -4.78 11.12
CA ALA A 60 -6.49 -5.06 11.06
C ALA A 60 -7.17 -4.17 10.01
N PHE A 61 -8.27 -4.65 9.44
CA PHE A 61 -9.18 -3.83 8.65
C PHE A 61 -10.30 -3.31 9.56
N ASP A 62 -9.93 -2.43 10.48
CA ASP A 62 -10.79 -1.90 11.53
C ASP A 62 -11.23 -0.45 11.26
N GLU A 63 -11.06 0.03 10.03
CA GLU A 63 -11.40 1.39 9.61
C GLU A 63 -12.39 1.39 8.45
N LEU A 64 -13.38 2.28 8.49
CA LEU A 64 -14.33 2.48 7.41
C LEU A 64 -13.74 3.26 6.24
N LYS A 65 -14.09 2.84 5.02
CA LYS A 65 -13.70 3.48 3.77
C LYS A 65 -14.87 4.25 3.13
N ASP A 66 -15.30 3.88 1.92
CA ASP A 66 -16.31 4.62 1.15
C ASP A 66 -17.75 4.31 1.58
N VAL A 67 -18.02 3.13 2.14
CA VAL A 67 -19.37 2.63 2.45
C VAL A 67 -19.38 1.92 3.81
N GLY A 68 -20.52 1.99 4.50
CA GLY A 68 -20.76 1.37 5.81
C GLY A 68 -21.22 2.39 6.86
N GLY A 69 -22.20 2.00 7.69
CA GLY A 69 -22.69 2.84 8.80
C GLY A 69 -21.89 2.72 10.09
N GLY A 70 -20.94 1.79 10.13
CA GLY A 70 -20.14 1.39 11.29
C GLY A 70 -19.26 0.19 10.91
N ILE A 71 -18.29 -0.15 11.75
CA ILE A 71 -17.52 -1.39 11.57
C ILE A 71 -18.49 -2.58 11.73
N PRO A 72 -18.52 -3.52 10.76
CA PRO A 72 -19.40 -4.68 10.80
C PRO A 72 -19.09 -5.59 12.00
N LYS A 73 -20.02 -6.50 12.30
CA LYS A 73 -19.80 -7.48 13.37
C LYS A 73 -18.79 -8.52 12.91
N ALA A 74 -18.03 -9.06 13.85
CA ALA A 74 -17.03 -10.08 13.53
C ALA A 74 -17.59 -11.37 12.90
N SER A 75 -18.89 -11.62 13.04
CA SER A 75 -19.60 -12.78 12.46
C SER A 75 -20.10 -12.54 11.04
N ASP A 76 -20.04 -11.29 10.60
CA ASP A 76 -20.52 -10.78 9.31
C ASP A 76 -19.24 -10.55 8.50
N PHE A 77 -18.62 -9.38 8.60
CA PHE A 77 -17.40 -9.07 7.85
C PHE A 77 -16.20 -8.65 8.72
N THR A 78 -15.03 -9.25 8.50
CA THR A 78 -13.75 -8.80 9.07
C THR A 78 -12.60 -9.00 8.11
N GLY A 79 -11.50 -8.27 8.33
CA GLY A 79 -10.29 -8.50 7.58
C GLY A 79 -9.03 -8.11 8.32
N GLN A 80 -7.91 -8.62 7.82
CA GLN A 80 -6.57 -8.18 8.18
C GLN A 80 -5.62 -8.43 7.01
N GLY A 81 -4.46 -7.78 7.02
CA GLY A 81 -3.45 -8.12 6.04
C GLY A 81 -2.03 -7.77 6.42
N ARG A 82 -1.14 -8.20 5.54
CA ARG A 82 0.32 -8.10 5.65
C ARG A 82 0.89 -7.69 4.30
N VAL A 83 2.01 -6.99 4.32
CA VAL A 83 2.74 -6.56 3.14
C VAL A 83 4.19 -6.95 3.28
N ALA A 84 4.79 -7.46 2.21
CA ALA A 84 6.19 -7.82 2.18
C ALA A 84 6.81 -7.50 0.82
N TRP A 85 8.14 -7.56 0.77
CA TRP A 85 8.87 -7.44 -0.48
C TRP A 85 10.05 -8.40 -0.52
N ASN A 86 10.69 -8.50 -1.68
CA ASN A 86 11.86 -9.33 -1.88
C ASN A 86 12.89 -8.56 -2.72
N ALA A 87 14.10 -8.34 -2.20
CA ALA A 87 15.15 -7.67 -2.98
C ALA A 87 15.59 -8.45 -4.24
N GLN A 88 15.34 -9.76 -4.29
CA GLN A 88 15.56 -10.58 -5.49
C GLN A 88 14.46 -10.42 -6.55
N ASP A 89 13.29 -9.90 -6.18
CA ASP A 89 12.19 -9.58 -7.08
C ASP A 89 11.64 -8.16 -6.81
N PRO A 90 12.46 -7.12 -7.06
CA PRO A 90 12.19 -5.78 -6.56
C PRO A 90 11.11 -5.04 -7.34
N THR A 91 10.58 -5.61 -8.43
CA THR A 91 9.43 -5.00 -9.13
C THR A 91 8.12 -5.37 -8.48
N ARG A 92 8.09 -6.34 -7.54
CA ARG A 92 6.87 -6.83 -6.92
C ARG A 92 6.66 -6.34 -5.50
N ILE A 93 5.40 -6.12 -5.17
CA ILE A 93 4.89 -5.94 -3.80
C ILE A 93 3.99 -7.13 -3.50
N TYR A 94 4.17 -7.75 -2.34
CA TYR A 94 3.43 -8.95 -1.96
C TYR A 94 2.44 -8.62 -0.85
N PHE A 95 1.28 -9.25 -0.91
CA PHE A 95 0.23 -9.13 0.09
C PHE A 95 -0.27 -10.51 0.53
N ALA A 96 -0.58 -10.61 1.82
CA ALA A 96 -1.43 -11.67 2.36
C ALA A 96 -2.60 -11.00 3.07
N VAL A 97 -3.82 -11.25 2.61
CA VAL A 97 -5.06 -10.69 3.16
C VAL A 97 -5.96 -11.83 3.57
N GLU A 98 -6.43 -11.79 4.82
CA GLU A 98 -7.36 -12.74 5.39
C GLU A 98 -8.68 -12.01 5.64
N ILE A 99 -9.77 -12.54 5.09
CA ILE A 99 -11.12 -12.00 5.22
C ILE A 99 -12.01 -13.08 5.81
N THR A 100 -12.90 -12.71 6.73
CA THR A 100 -14.05 -13.53 7.12
C THR A 100 -15.31 -12.80 6.67
N ASP A 101 -16.16 -13.51 5.94
CA ASP A 101 -17.38 -13.00 5.31
C ASP A 101 -18.42 -14.14 5.22
N ASP A 102 -19.62 -13.91 5.74
CA ASP A 102 -20.69 -14.91 5.79
C ASP A 102 -21.47 -15.10 4.49
N GLU A 103 -21.38 -14.17 3.54
CA GLU A 103 -22.04 -14.31 2.24
C GLU A 103 -21.19 -13.77 1.08
N LEU A 104 -20.63 -14.69 0.27
CA LEU A 104 -20.00 -14.28 -0.98
C LEU A 104 -21.01 -13.95 -2.07
N GLN A 105 -20.99 -12.69 -2.53
CA GLN A 105 -21.67 -12.17 -3.69
C GLN A 105 -20.69 -11.54 -4.70
N ASP A 106 -20.66 -12.18 -5.87
CA ASP A 106 -20.04 -11.69 -7.10
C ASP A 106 -21.13 -11.67 -8.17
N ILE A 107 -21.84 -10.54 -8.26
CA ILE A 107 -23.11 -10.43 -9.00
C ILE A 107 -22.98 -9.58 -10.26
N HIS A 108 -21.89 -8.82 -10.41
CA HIS A 108 -21.62 -8.04 -11.61
C HIS A 108 -20.70 -8.78 -12.59
N PRO A 109 -20.73 -8.43 -13.88
CA PRO A 109 -19.79 -8.98 -14.85
C PRO A 109 -18.34 -8.56 -14.56
N ASP A 110 -17.40 -9.39 -14.98
CA ASP A 110 -15.96 -9.10 -14.95
C ASP A 110 -15.63 -7.68 -15.45
N ASP A 111 -14.75 -6.96 -14.75
CA ASP A 111 -14.31 -5.58 -15.05
C ASP A 111 -15.46 -4.55 -15.14
N SER A 112 -16.57 -4.79 -14.44
CA SER A 112 -17.68 -3.85 -14.31
C SER A 112 -18.19 -3.82 -12.88
N LYS A 113 -18.20 -2.64 -12.24
CA LYS A 113 -18.76 -2.45 -10.88
C LYS A 113 -18.20 -3.43 -9.85
N TRP A 114 -16.95 -3.89 -10.02
CA TRP A 114 -16.27 -4.80 -9.09
C TRP A 114 -16.23 -4.29 -7.65
N TRP A 115 -16.29 -2.97 -7.46
CA TRP A 115 -16.36 -2.34 -6.15
C TRP A 115 -17.72 -2.53 -5.48
N GLU A 116 -18.73 -3.04 -6.18
CA GLU A 116 -20.03 -3.42 -5.63
C GLU A 116 -20.11 -4.92 -5.28
N ASP A 117 -19.09 -5.72 -5.64
CA ASP A 117 -18.97 -7.14 -5.33
C ASP A 117 -17.90 -7.38 -4.25
N ASP A 118 -17.90 -8.57 -3.64
CA ASP A 118 -16.84 -8.97 -2.71
C ASP A 118 -15.49 -9.00 -3.40
N SER A 119 -14.58 -8.22 -2.85
CA SER A 119 -13.28 -8.01 -3.46
C SER A 119 -12.30 -7.41 -2.48
N VAL A 120 -11.02 -7.60 -2.76
CA VAL A 120 -9.92 -6.87 -2.10
C VAL A 120 -9.35 -5.86 -3.08
N GLU A 121 -9.14 -4.65 -2.59
CA GLU A 121 -8.58 -3.54 -3.36
C GLU A 121 -7.26 -3.08 -2.74
N PHE A 122 -6.26 -2.88 -3.61
CA PHE A 122 -4.93 -2.39 -3.28
C PHE A 122 -4.72 -1.06 -3.99
N MET A 123 -4.50 -0.03 -3.19
CA MET A 123 -4.42 1.35 -3.64
C MET A 123 -3.02 1.90 -3.43
N PHE A 124 -2.41 2.44 -4.49
CA PHE A 124 -1.03 2.93 -4.45
C PHE A 124 -0.93 4.40 -4.84
N ASP A 125 -0.05 5.10 -4.16
CA ASP A 125 0.50 6.39 -4.56
C ASP A 125 2.02 6.23 -4.75
N PHE A 126 2.41 5.73 -5.92
CA PHE A 126 3.82 5.42 -6.22
C PHE A 126 4.74 6.64 -6.21
N ASP A 127 4.21 7.83 -6.44
CA ASP A 127 4.97 9.09 -6.43
C ASP A 127 5.02 9.72 -5.02
N ASN A 128 4.28 9.14 -4.06
CA ASN A 128 4.08 9.68 -2.72
C ASN A 128 3.60 11.14 -2.70
N GLY A 129 2.82 11.54 -3.71
CA GLY A 129 2.43 12.93 -3.95
C GLY A 129 1.15 13.36 -3.24
N MET A 130 0.34 12.42 -2.72
CA MET A 130 -0.98 12.67 -2.13
C MET A 130 -1.97 13.33 -3.10
N VAL A 131 -1.83 13.04 -4.40
CA VAL A 131 -2.65 13.62 -5.47
C VAL A 131 -3.54 12.53 -6.06
N ARG A 132 -4.86 12.77 -6.13
CA ARG A 132 -5.84 11.79 -6.61
C ARG A 132 -5.49 11.23 -7.99
N GLU A 133 -5.03 12.10 -8.88
CA GLU A 133 -4.69 11.78 -10.26
C GLU A 133 -3.42 10.94 -10.39
N SER A 134 -2.63 10.72 -9.33
CA SER A 134 -1.50 9.77 -9.34
C SER A 134 -1.83 8.41 -8.75
N LEU A 135 -3.02 8.24 -8.16
CA LEU A 135 -3.41 7.02 -7.49
C LEU A 135 -3.69 5.89 -8.49
N VAL A 136 -3.38 4.67 -8.08
CA VAL A 136 -3.59 3.46 -8.90
C VAL A 136 -4.28 2.39 -8.05
N GLN A 137 -5.30 1.75 -8.62
CA GLN A 137 -6.08 0.67 -7.97
C GLN A 137 -5.78 -0.68 -8.62
N TRP A 138 -5.55 -1.70 -7.82
CA TRP A 138 -5.68 -3.11 -8.20
C TRP A 138 -6.86 -3.72 -7.45
N THR A 139 -7.71 -4.47 -8.15
CA THR A 139 -8.81 -5.19 -7.50
C THR A 139 -8.86 -6.65 -7.91
N LEU A 140 -9.04 -7.51 -6.92
CA LEU A 140 -9.22 -8.96 -7.07
C LEU A 140 -10.59 -9.34 -6.48
N GLY A 141 -11.43 -10.02 -7.26
CA GLY A 141 -12.73 -10.49 -6.80
C GLY A 141 -12.65 -11.75 -5.91
N ALA A 142 -13.63 -11.92 -5.03
CA ALA A 142 -13.73 -13.07 -4.12
C ALA A 142 -14.08 -14.40 -4.81
N ASN A 143 -14.38 -14.36 -6.11
CA ASN A 143 -14.55 -15.55 -6.94
C ASN A 143 -13.22 -16.21 -7.35
N GLY A 144 -12.08 -15.58 -7.05
CA GLY A 144 -10.74 -16.09 -7.34
C GLY A 144 -10.31 -16.02 -8.80
N LYS A 145 -11.14 -15.47 -9.70
CA LYS A 145 -10.88 -15.36 -11.13
C LYS A 145 -10.79 -13.92 -11.64
N ASP A 146 -11.48 -13.00 -10.98
CA ASP A 146 -11.67 -11.66 -11.52
C ASP A 146 -10.56 -10.70 -11.13
N LEU A 147 -10.12 -9.97 -12.15
CA LEU A 147 -9.14 -8.92 -12.07
C LEU A 147 -9.75 -7.66 -12.67
N SER A 148 -9.71 -6.58 -11.91
CA SER A 148 -10.28 -5.31 -12.32
C SER A 148 -9.31 -4.16 -12.06
N ALA A 149 -9.67 -2.97 -12.57
CA ALA A 149 -8.82 -1.79 -12.53
C ALA A 149 -7.44 -2.03 -13.19
N ALA A 150 -6.34 -1.76 -12.50
CA ALA A 150 -5.00 -1.99 -13.06
C ALA A 150 -4.62 -3.49 -13.12
N ALA A 151 -5.32 -4.37 -12.42
CA ALA A 151 -4.97 -5.78 -12.32
C ALA A 151 -5.10 -6.51 -13.66
N SER A 152 -4.14 -7.38 -13.96
CA SER A 152 -4.07 -8.18 -15.18
C SER A 152 -3.27 -9.46 -14.94
N LYS A 153 -3.48 -10.48 -15.78
CA LYS A 153 -2.68 -11.72 -15.72
C LYS A 153 -1.19 -11.50 -16.01
N ALA A 154 -0.82 -10.36 -16.61
CA ALA A 154 0.58 -10.03 -16.89
C ALA A 154 1.28 -9.36 -15.70
N ASN A 155 0.52 -8.76 -14.78
CA ASN A 155 1.04 -7.93 -13.70
C ASN A 155 0.62 -8.38 -12.29
N THR A 156 -0.24 -9.41 -12.20
CA THR A 156 -0.77 -9.93 -10.95
C THR A 156 -0.62 -11.45 -10.94
N GLU A 157 0.06 -11.95 -9.92
CA GLU A 157 0.06 -13.37 -9.55
C GLU A 157 -0.73 -13.48 -8.25
N TRP A 158 -1.73 -14.35 -8.19
CA TRP A 158 -2.57 -14.48 -7.01
C TRP A 158 -3.12 -15.88 -6.85
N VAL A 159 -3.51 -16.18 -5.62
CA VAL A 159 -4.30 -17.35 -5.26
C VAL A 159 -5.31 -16.92 -4.21
N LEU A 160 -6.52 -17.49 -4.34
CA LEU A 160 -7.58 -17.34 -3.37
C LEU A 160 -7.88 -18.71 -2.76
N VAL A 161 -7.76 -18.84 -1.45
CA VAL A 161 -8.15 -20.05 -0.70
C VAL A 161 -9.39 -19.74 0.10
N LYS A 162 -10.48 -20.47 -0.15
CA LYS A 162 -11.73 -20.37 0.61
C LYS A 162 -11.89 -21.57 1.53
N THR A 163 -12.14 -21.34 2.82
CA THR A 163 -12.47 -22.36 3.82
C THR A 163 -13.68 -21.91 4.63
N GLY A 164 -14.88 -22.39 4.27
CA GLY A 164 -16.11 -21.89 4.88
C GLY A 164 -16.31 -20.41 4.56
N ASN A 165 -16.37 -19.58 5.61
CA ASN A 165 -16.51 -18.12 5.54
C ASN A 165 -15.17 -17.39 5.48
N ASP A 166 -14.05 -18.12 5.55
CA ASP A 166 -12.72 -17.53 5.55
C ASP A 166 -12.09 -17.56 4.15
N TYR A 167 -11.49 -16.45 3.77
CA TYR A 167 -10.81 -16.23 2.49
C TYR A 167 -9.38 -15.77 2.72
N ILE A 168 -8.45 -16.38 2.00
CA ILE A 168 -7.05 -15.96 1.98
C ILE A 168 -6.71 -15.53 0.56
N TYR A 169 -6.42 -14.25 0.39
CA TYR A 169 -5.79 -13.71 -0.81
C TYR A 169 -4.28 -13.65 -0.56
N GLU A 170 -3.52 -14.38 -1.34
CA GLU A 170 -2.08 -14.19 -1.43
C GLU A 170 -1.75 -13.66 -2.83
N VAL A 171 -1.06 -12.52 -2.88
CA VAL A 171 -0.98 -11.71 -4.10
C VAL A 171 0.43 -11.17 -4.27
N ALA A 172 0.93 -11.17 -5.50
CA ALA A 172 2.10 -10.42 -5.93
C ALA A 172 1.72 -9.48 -7.07
N ILE A 173 1.94 -8.19 -6.87
CA ILE A 173 1.63 -7.12 -7.83
C ILE A 173 2.92 -6.56 -8.42
N ASP A 174 3.04 -6.58 -9.75
CA ASP A 174 4.13 -5.95 -10.51
C ASP A 174 3.61 -4.74 -11.32
N PRO A 175 3.64 -3.51 -10.77
CA PRO A 175 3.10 -2.33 -11.45
C PRO A 175 3.86 -1.94 -12.73
N THR A 176 5.01 -2.57 -13.01
CA THR A 176 5.83 -2.32 -14.22
C THR A 176 5.35 -3.09 -15.44
N LYS A 177 4.43 -4.04 -15.26
CA LYS A 177 3.89 -4.91 -16.32
C LYS A 177 2.58 -4.35 -16.91
N PRO A 178 2.17 -4.82 -18.10
CA PRO A 178 0.94 -4.38 -18.75
C PRO A 178 -0.29 -4.50 -17.83
N ARG A 179 -1.07 -3.43 -17.77
CA ARG A 179 -2.26 -3.31 -16.91
C ARG A 179 -3.52 -3.82 -17.61
N GLY A 180 -4.56 -4.06 -16.82
CA GLY A 180 -5.88 -4.48 -17.28
C GLY A 180 -6.65 -3.31 -17.91
N ASN A 181 -7.59 -2.75 -17.16
CA ASN A 181 -8.51 -1.74 -17.66
C ASN A 181 -7.83 -0.36 -17.78
N PRO A 182 -7.60 0.16 -19.00
CA PRO A 182 -6.87 1.41 -19.21
C PRO A 182 -7.56 2.65 -18.59
N GLN A 183 -8.87 2.60 -18.37
CA GLN A 183 -9.62 3.69 -17.75
C GLN A 183 -9.23 3.91 -16.27
N PHE A 184 -8.90 2.82 -15.57
CA PHE A 184 -8.60 2.84 -14.13
C PHE A 184 -7.14 2.46 -13.83
N ALA A 185 -6.36 2.17 -14.87
CA ALA A 185 -4.98 1.75 -14.78
C ALA A 185 -3.99 2.90 -14.56
N ASN A 186 -4.37 4.17 -14.76
CA ASN A 186 -3.50 5.35 -14.61
C ASN A 186 -2.07 5.15 -15.20
N PRO A 187 -1.95 5.06 -16.54
CA PRO A 187 -0.70 4.69 -17.20
C PRO A 187 0.43 5.70 -16.89
N GLY A 188 1.66 5.20 -16.71
CA GLY A 188 2.82 6.03 -16.37
C GLY A 188 3.12 6.10 -14.88
N LYS A 189 2.18 5.73 -14.00
CA LYS A 189 2.35 5.77 -12.53
C LYS A 189 2.80 4.42 -11.99
N GLY A 190 4.02 4.30 -11.50
CA GLY A 190 4.58 3.03 -11.00
C GLY A 190 5.27 2.17 -12.07
N ASP A 191 5.31 2.60 -13.34
CA ASP A 191 5.94 1.85 -14.45
C ASP A 191 7.45 1.63 -14.26
N LYS A 192 8.08 2.43 -13.40
CA LYS A 192 9.51 2.35 -13.02
C LYS A 192 9.71 1.91 -11.57
N PHE A 193 8.66 1.42 -10.92
CA PHE A 193 8.71 1.00 -9.54
C PHE A 193 9.80 -0.06 -9.34
N LYS A 194 10.57 0.13 -8.27
CA LYS A 194 11.56 -0.84 -7.82
C LYS A 194 11.73 -0.69 -6.32
N ALA A 195 11.19 -1.64 -5.57
CA ALA A 195 11.39 -1.75 -4.13
C ALA A 195 12.88 -1.77 -3.80
N LYS A 196 13.25 -0.99 -2.79
CA LYS A 196 14.58 -0.94 -2.21
C LYS A 196 14.45 -0.47 -0.77
N ALA A 197 15.40 -0.86 0.08
CA ALA A 197 15.43 -0.40 1.46
C ALA A 197 15.36 1.13 1.55
N GLY A 198 14.46 1.64 2.40
CA GLY A 198 14.21 3.06 2.62
C GLY A 198 13.37 3.75 1.53
N LEU A 199 12.86 3.03 0.52
CA LEU A 199 11.81 3.57 -0.33
C LEU A 199 10.51 3.67 0.48
N THR A 200 9.78 4.77 0.30
CA THR A 200 8.43 4.96 0.84
C THR A 200 7.48 5.34 -0.28
N ILE A 201 6.32 4.69 -0.34
CA ILE A 201 5.21 5.03 -1.24
C ILE A 201 3.92 5.13 -0.42
N GLY A 202 2.87 5.73 -0.96
CA GLY A 202 1.55 5.67 -0.32
C GLY A 202 0.85 4.34 -0.58
N LEU A 203 0.19 3.80 0.44
CA LEU A 203 -0.62 2.58 0.38
C LEU A 203 -1.94 2.77 1.14
N SER A 204 -3.03 2.30 0.55
CA SER A 204 -4.25 1.89 1.27
C SER A 204 -4.63 0.52 0.74
N PHE A 205 -5.20 -0.34 1.57
CA PHE A 205 -5.77 -1.60 1.11
C PHE A 205 -6.94 -1.98 2.01
N HIS A 206 -7.98 -2.52 1.37
CA HIS A 206 -9.30 -2.67 1.94
C HIS A 206 -10.09 -3.75 1.22
N ALA A 207 -11.19 -4.18 1.82
CA ALA A 207 -12.09 -5.18 1.28
C ALA A 207 -13.52 -4.62 1.19
N ASN A 208 -14.23 -5.01 0.14
CA ASN A 208 -15.65 -4.75 -0.06
C ASN A 208 -16.44 -5.97 0.41
N ASP A 209 -17.60 -5.69 1.00
CA ASP A 209 -18.58 -6.68 1.45
C ASP A 209 -19.91 -6.41 0.75
N CYS A 210 -20.41 -7.40 0.03
CA CYS A 210 -21.62 -7.36 -0.78
C CYS A 210 -22.66 -8.34 -0.24
N GLU A 211 -23.72 -7.78 0.32
CA GLU A 211 -24.87 -8.54 0.76
C GLU A 211 -26.15 -8.01 0.13
N ASN A 212 -27.13 -8.90 -0.04
CA ASN A 212 -28.46 -8.53 -0.53
C ASN A 212 -28.44 -7.78 -1.88
N GLY A 213 -27.44 -8.04 -2.73
CA GLY A 213 -27.33 -7.47 -4.07
C GLY A 213 -26.67 -6.09 -4.15
N LYS A 214 -25.95 -5.66 -3.11
CA LYS A 214 -25.26 -4.36 -3.05
C LYS A 214 -24.08 -4.41 -2.09
N ARG A 215 -23.08 -3.57 -2.31
CA ARG A 215 -22.04 -3.33 -1.30
C ARG A 215 -22.64 -2.70 -0.03
N GLU A 216 -22.48 -3.37 1.10
CA GLU A 216 -22.95 -2.91 2.41
C GLU A 216 -21.83 -2.25 3.22
N HIS A 217 -20.63 -2.85 3.21
CA HIS A 217 -19.46 -2.31 3.91
C HIS A 217 -18.24 -2.22 2.99
N GLN A 218 -17.33 -1.32 3.39
CA GLN A 218 -15.95 -1.33 2.92
C GLN A 218 -15.04 -1.00 4.11
N ILE A 219 -14.21 -1.97 4.50
CA ILE A 219 -13.28 -1.84 5.63
C ILE A 219 -11.84 -2.00 5.17
N GLY A 220 -10.92 -1.28 5.81
CA GLY A 220 -9.50 -1.35 5.47
C GLY A 220 -8.61 -0.93 6.60
N TRP A 221 -7.32 -0.87 6.29
CA TRP A 221 -6.29 -0.48 7.27
C TRP A 221 -6.38 1.00 7.70
N ILE A 222 -6.89 1.88 6.83
CA ILE A 222 -6.84 3.34 7.03
C ILE A 222 -8.19 3.95 6.70
N PRO A 223 -8.75 4.84 7.55
CA PRO A 223 -10.06 5.41 7.30
C PRO A 223 -10.04 6.39 6.13
N GLY A 224 -11.22 6.69 5.59
CA GLY A 224 -11.39 7.69 4.54
C GLY A 224 -11.45 7.08 3.14
N GLY A 225 -11.70 7.94 2.14
CA GLY A 225 -12.10 7.46 0.82
C GLY A 225 -11.00 6.72 0.06
N ALA A 226 -11.36 5.72 -0.73
CA ALA A 226 -10.39 4.88 -1.46
C ALA A 226 -9.51 5.66 -2.45
N TRP A 227 -9.99 6.82 -2.90
CA TRP A 227 -9.32 7.70 -3.86
C TRP A 227 -8.92 9.06 -3.26
N ASP A 228 -8.77 9.13 -1.94
CA ASP A 228 -8.19 10.28 -1.24
C ASP A 228 -6.73 9.94 -0.86
N GLY A 229 -5.76 10.52 -1.58
CA GLY A 229 -4.34 10.23 -1.34
C GLY A 229 -3.82 10.72 0.02
N LEU A 230 -4.59 11.57 0.71
CA LEU A 230 -4.34 11.96 2.11
C LEU A 230 -4.78 10.87 3.09
N ALA A 231 -5.74 10.03 2.69
CA ALA A 231 -6.30 8.91 3.47
C ALA A 231 -5.53 7.59 3.25
N TYR A 232 -4.27 7.68 2.87
CA TYR A 232 -3.36 6.54 2.70
C TYR A 232 -2.41 6.49 3.90
N GLY A 233 -1.56 5.47 3.95
CA GLY A 233 -0.46 5.35 4.88
C GLY A 233 0.84 5.28 4.11
N ASP A 234 1.94 5.46 4.81
CA ASP A 234 3.26 5.26 4.24
C ASP A 234 3.60 3.76 4.28
N LEU A 235 3.90 3.19 3.12
CA LEU A 235 4.51 1.87 2.99
C LEU A 235 6.01 2.05 2.82
N THR A 236 6.76 1.74 3.88
CA THR A 236 8.22 1.83 3.88
C THR A 236 8.83 0.44 3.71
N PHE A 237 9.71 0.28 2.72
CA PHE A 237 10.40 -0.98 2.45
C PHE A 237 11.66 -1.08 3.32
N ASP A 238 11.70 -2.05 4.23
CA ASP A 238 12.81 -2.23 5.18
C ASP A 238 13.77 -3.36 4.77
N ALA A 239 15.05 -3.21 5.08
CA ALA A 239 16.09 -4.17 4.71
C ALA A 239 16.09 -5.46 5.56
N GLU A 240 15.43 -5.48 6.73
CA GLU A 240 15.35 -6.64 7.60
C GLU A 240 14.72 -7.83 6.89
N ILE A 241 15.36 -9.00 7.00
CA ILE A 241 14.84 -10.27 6.47
C ILE A 241 14.12 -11.02 7.58
N LEU A 242 12.83 -11.29 7.36
CA LEU A 242 12.05 -12.19 8.18
C LEU A 242 12.43 -13.62 7.85
N THR A 243 13.12 -14.26 8.79
CA THR A 243 13.45 -15.68 8.69
C THR A 243 12.33 -16.50 9.33
N VAL A 244 11.78 -17.45 8.57
CA VAL A 244 11.00 -18.55 9.14
C VAL A 244 11.98 -19.41 9.91
N GLU A 245 11.78 -19.60 11.21
CA GLU A 245 12.57 -20.61 11.92
C GLU A 245 12.27 -21.96 11.29
N PRO A 246 13.27 -22.70 10.78
CA PRO A 246 13.01 -24.05 10.35
C PRO A 246 12.59 -24.80 11.60
N ALA A 247 11.35 -25.28 11.65
CA ALA A 247 10.81 -26.09 12.75
C ALA A 247 11.70 -27.31 13.13
N GLY A 248 12.71 -27.64 12.32
CA GLY A 248 13.72 -28.67 12.59
C GLY A 248 15.12 -28.22 13.03
N LYS A 249 15.49 -26.92 13.02
CA LYS A 249 16.86 -26.50 13.39
C LYS A 249 17.13 -26.59 14.90
N LEU A 250 16.11 -26.34 15.73
CA LEU A 250 16.21 -26.58 17.17
C LEU A 250 16.35 -28.08 17.47
N ALA A 251 15.58 -28.96 16.82
CA ALA A 251 15.65 -30.41 17.05
C ALA A 251 17.05 -31.01 16.77
N LEU A 252 17.76 -30.50 15.75
CA LEU A 252 19.13 -30.94 15.44
C LEU A 252 20.16 -30.42 16.47
N MET A 253 19.99 -29.20 16.99
CA MET A 253 20.89 -28.67 18.01
C MET A 253 20.74 -29.37 19.37
N TRP A 254 19.52 -29.69 19.80
CA TRP A 254 19.30 -30.44 21.05
C TRP A 254 19.76 -31.90 20.97
N GLY A 255 19.73 -32.52 19.78
CA GLY A 255 20.28 -33.86 19.55
C GLY A 255 21.81 -33.89 19.58
N ALA A 256 22.47 -32.82 19.14
CA ALA A 256 23.94 -32.71 19.15
C ALA A 256 24.53 -32.37 20.53
N LEU A 257 23.76 -31.70 21.40
CA LEU A 257 24.15 -31.38 22.79
C LEU A 257 23.94 -32.54 23.78
N LYS A 258 23.30 -33.64 23.35
CA LYS A 258 23.06 -34.85 24.16
C LYS A 258 24.05 -35.99 23.88
N LYS A 259 25.20 -35.71 23.25
CA LYS A 259 26.31 -36.66 23.10
C LYS A 259 27.50 -36.26 23.95
#